data_AF-A0A2V4BL53-F1
#
_entry.id   AF-A0A2V4BL53-F1
#
_cell.length_a   1.000
_cell.length_b   1.000
_cell.length_c   1.000
_cell.angle_alpha   90.00
_cell.angle_beta   90.00
_cell.angle_gamma   90.00
#
_symmetry.space_group_name_H-M   'P 1'
#
loop_
_entity.id
_entity.type
_entity.pdbx_description
1 polymer ?
#
loop_
_entity_poly.entity_id
_entity_poly.type
_entity_poly.pdbx_seq_one_letter_code
_entity_poly.pdbx_strand_id
1 'polypeptide(L)'
;MLKNIILTAILTFNFCSYSQTIKKVVELENKYQECLDSGNGMKKCSMDFYSTSDSLLNVAYKNLKIKLNTTEQTNLKIEQQKWLKKRDAYFKKVFLEAKTENSGDTESSDFQMFYFDKKSTYVIERVKELIKRRNKIK
;
A
#
# COMPACT_ATOMS: atom_id res chain seq x y z
N MET A 1 36.86 24.30 -38.92
CA MET A 1 36.20 22.98 -39.04
C MET A 1 35.43 22.70 -37.76
N LEU A 2 34.19 22.22 -37.90
CA LEU A 2 33.22 21.65 -36.94
C LEU A 2 33.70 21.47 -35.46
N LYS A 3 32.92 21.70 -34.40
CA LYS A 3 31.47 21.51 -34.22
C LYS A 3 31.03 22.11 -32.87
N ASN A 4 29.90 22.80 -32.82
CA ASN A 4 29.11 23.01 -31.60
C ASN A 4 28.66 21.66 -31.05
N ILE A 5 28.80 21.40 -29.74
CA ILE A 5 27.93 20.47 -29.02
C ILE A 5 27.60 21.06 -27.65
N ILE A 6 26.43 21.70 -27.59
CA ILE A 6 25.68 21.97 -26.37
C ILE A 6 25.27 20.60 -25.82
N LEU A 7 25.80 20.22 -24.65
CA LEU A 7 25.33 19.03 -23.94
C LEU A 7 24.32 19.46 -22.87
N THR A 8 23.10 19.73 -23.30
CA THR A 8 21.93 19.79 -22.42
C THR A 8 21.67 18.38 -21.91
N ALA A 9 22.11 18.10 -20.68
CA ALA A 9 21.74 16.88 -19.95
C ALA A 9 20.24 16.93 -19.63
N ILE A 10 19.45 16.27 -20.48
CA ILE A 10 18.02 16.02 -20.27
C ILE A 10 17.89 15.10 -19.05
N LEU A 11 17.61 15.69 -17.88
CA LEU A 11 17.13 14.99 -16.68
C LEU A 11 15.69 14.56 -16.90
N THR A 12 15.46 13.58 -17.78
CA THR A 12 14.22 12.81 -17.77
C THR A 12 14.33 11.75 -16.69
N PHE A 13 13.98 12.11 -15.46
CA PHE A 13 13.50 11.13 -14.48
C PHE A 13 12.10 10.65 -14.90
N ASN A 14 12.05 9.92 -16.01
CA ASN A 14 10.91 9.08 -16.36
C ASN A 14 10.98 7.83 -15.49
N PHE A 15 10.49 7.91 -14.26
CA PHE A 15 10.04 6.71 -13.56
C PHE A 15 8.73 6.25 -14.23
N CYS A 16 8.85 5.66 -15.41
CA CYS A 16 7.77 4.95 -16.06
C CYS A 16 7.46 3.65 -15.29
N SER A 17 6.25 3.63 -14.75
CA SER A 17 5.38 2.45 -14.80
C SER A 17 5.75 1.25 -13.91
N TYR A 18 5.54 1.39 -12.60
CA TYR A 18 5.12 0.23 -11.81
C TYR A 18 3.67 -0.09 -12.17
N SER A 19 3.48 -0.90 -13.23
CA SER A 19 2.26 -1.67 -13.36
C SER A 19 2.21 -2.63 -12.18
N GLN A 20 1.50 -2.23 -11.12
CA GLN A 20 1.20 -3.10 -10.00
C GLN A 20 0.20 -4.13 -10.48
N THR A 21 0.65 -5.38 -10.58
CA THR A 21 -0.19 -6.52 -10.91
C THR A 21 -0.58 -7.23 -9.63
N ILE A 22 -1.65 -8.03 -9.67
CA ILE A 22 -1.99 -8.92 -8.55
C ILE A 22 -0.80 -9.84 -8.22
N LYS A 23 -0.04 -10.28 -9.23
CA LYS A 23 1.19 -11.06 -9.04
C LYS A 23 2.21 -10.36 -8.13
N LYS A 24 2.47 -9.06 -8.35
CA LYS A 24 3.41 -8.29 -7.50
C LYS A 24 2.89 -8.12 -6.07
N VAL A 25 1.57 -8.06 -5.86
CA VAL A 25 0.98 -8.03 -4.52
C VAL A 25 1.22 -9.37 -3.81
N VAL A 26 0.97 -10.49 -4.50
CA VAL A 26 1.22 -11.84 -3.97
C VAL A 26 2.71 -12.05 -3.67
N GLU A 27 3.61 -11.59 -4.53
CA GLU A 27 5.06 -11.62 -4.26
C GLU A 27 5.44 -10.82 -3.01
N LEU A 28 4.77 -9.69 -2.75
CA LEU A 28 4.97 -8.90 -1.54
C LEU A 28 4.47 -9.64 -0.29
N GLU A 29 3.30 -10.26 -0.37
CA GLU A 29 2.74 -11.09 0.71
C GLU A 29 3.65 -12.29 1.04
N ASN A 30 4.18 -12.96 0.02
CA ASN A 30 5.13 -14.06 0.21
C ASN A 30 6.42 -13.60 0.88
N LYS A 31 6.99 -12.46 0.45
CA LYS A 31 8.19 -11.89 1.10
C LYS A 31 7.93 -11.51 2.55
N TYR A 32 6.73 -11.04 2.87
CA TYR A 32 6.34 -10.78 4.25
C TYR A 32 6.29 -12.08 5.06
N GLN A 33 5.69 -13.14 4.51
CA GLN A 33 5.66 -14.45 5.16
C GLN A 33 7.07 -15.02 5.36
N GLU A 34 7.94 -14.98 4.35
CA GLU A 34 9.34 -15.38 4.45
C GLU A 34 10.08 -14.60 5.56
N CYS A 35 9.78 -13.31 5.72
CA CYS A 35 10.34 -12.47 6.79
C CYS A 35 9.88 -12.96 8.16
N LEU A 36 8.59 -13.28 8.32
CA LEU A 36 8.04 -13.83 9.56
C LEU A 36 8.64 -15.20 9.89
N ASP A 37 8.73 -16.09 8.89
CA ASP A 37 9.23 -17.45 9.04
C ASP A 37 10.70 -17.51 9.44
N SER A 38 11.47 -16.43 9.17
CA SER A 38 12.84 -16.31 9.66
C SER A 38 12.95 -16.19 11.18
N GLY A 39 11.86 -15.83 11.86
CA GLY A 39 11.81 -15.57 13.30
C GLY A 39 12.56 -14.31 13.77
N ASN A 40 13.31 -13.66 12.89
CA ASN A 40 14.16 -12.53 13.23
C ASN A 40 13.48 -11.20 12.90
N GLY A 41 13.38 -10.32 13.91
CA GLY A 41 12.85 -8.97 13.69
C GLY A 41 11.41 -8.93 13.18
N MET A 42 10.57 -9.90 13.57
CA MET A 42 9.18 -10.02 13.10
C MET A 42 8.35 -8.74 13.27
N LYS A 43 8.53 -7.99 14.37
CA LYS A 43 7.95 -6.65 14.57
C LYS A 43 8.29 -5.70 13.41
N LYS A 44 9.55 -5.69 12.98
CA LYS A 44 10.00 -4.89 11.84
C LYS A 44 9.39 -5.40 10.53
N CYS A 45 9.29 -6.72 10.31
CA CYS A 45 8.60 -7.29 9.16
C CYS A 45 7.17 -6.74 9.03
N SER A 46 6.37 -6.78 10.11
CA SER A 46 4.99 -6.30 10.10
C SER A 46 4.88 -4.79 9.87
N MET A 47 5.77 -3.99 10.48
CA MET A 47 5.83 -2.54 10.28
C MET A 47 6.17 -2.17 8.83
N ASP A 48 7.19 -2.81 8.26
CA ASP A 48 7.66 -2.55 6.90
C ASP A 48 6.62 -3.00 5.87
N PHE A 49 5.95 -4.14 6.10
CA PHE A 49 4.86 -4.63 5.26
C PHE A 49 3.67 -3.67 5.27
N TYR A 50 3.29 -3.12 6.42
CA TYR A 50 2.26 -2.09 6.50
C TYR A 50 2.63 -0.83 5.72
N SER A 51 3.85 -0.31 5.93
CA SER A 51 4.35 0.89 5.24
C SER A 51 4.32 0.71 3.71
N THR A 52 4.77 -0.45 3.25
CA THR A 52 4.75 -0.80 1.82
C THR A 52 3.31 -0.91 1.30
N SER A 53 2.42 -1.55 2.06
CA SER A 53 1.00 -1.70 1.71
C SER A 53 0.27 -0.35 1.59
N ASP A 54 0.52 0.60 2.51
CA ASP A 54 -0.10 1.93 2.47
C ASP A 54 0.45 2.78 1.30
N SER A 55 1.74 2.65 1.01
CA SER A 55 2.33 3.26 -0.20
C SER A 55 1.72 2.68 -1.48
N LEU A 56 1.51 1.35 -1.50
CA LEU A 56 0.94 0.60 -2.62
C LEU A 56 -0.50 1.03 -2.92
N LEU A 57 -1.30 1.32 -1.89
CA LEU A 57 -2.66 1.85 -2.03
C LEU A 57 -2.72 3.12 -2.88
N ASN A 58 -1.83 4.07 -2.60
CA ASN A 58 -1.81 5.35 -3.32
C ASN A 58 -1.46 5.17 -4.80
N VAL A 59 -0.53 4.27 -5.09
CA VAL A 59 -0.16 3.99 -6.48
C VAL A 59 -1.27 3.23 -7.21
N ALA A 60 -1.89 2.22 -6.59
CA ALA A 60 -3.02 1.49 -7.17
C ALA A 60 -4.20 2.44 -7.47
N TYR A 61 -4.50 3.36 -6.56
CA TYR A 61 -5.52 4.40 -6.74
C TYR A 61 -5.20 5.32 -7.93
N LYS A 62 -3.97 5.86 -8.00
CA LYS A 62 -3.53 6.72 -9.12
C LYS A 62 -3.62 5.98 -10.46
N ASN A 63 -3.16 4.73 -10.49
CA ASN A 63 -3.19 3.89 -11.69
C ASN A 63 -4.61 3.53 -12.16
N LEU A 64 -5.57 3.36 -11.25
CA LEU A 64 -6.97 3.22 -11.62
C LEU A 64 -7.52 4.55 -12.15
N LYS A 65 -7.27 5.65 -11.43
CA LYS A 65 -7.81 6.98 -11.75
C LYS A 65 -7.48 7.42 -13.18
N ILE A 66 -6.25 7.19 -13.67
CA ILE A 66 -5.82 7.58 -15.03
C ILE A 66 -6.59 6.87 -16.14
N LYS A 67 -7.22 5.71 -15.86
CA LYS A 67 -8.02 4.95 -16.84
C LYS A 67 -9.49 5.36 -16.89
N LEU A 68 -9.93 6.21 -15.96
CA LEU A 68 -11.34 6.55 -15.78
C LEU A 68 -11.67 7.89 -16.45
N ASN A 69 -12.92 8.04 -16.90
CA ASN A 69 -13.43 9.35 -17.34
C ASN A 69 -13.67 10.30 -16.15
N THR A 70 -13.94 11.57 -16.41
CA THR A 70 -14.07 12.61 -15.36
C THR A 70 -15.13 12.29 -14.29
N THR A 71 -16.28 11.74 -14.71
CA THR A 71 -17.37 11.36 -13.79
C THR A 71 -16.93 10.20 -12.90
N GLU A 72 -16.34 9.16 -13.49
CA GLU A 72 -15.82 8.01 -12.76
C GLU A 72 -14.65 8.37 -11.83
N GLN A 73 -13.79 9.30 -12.21
CA GLN A 73 -12.71 9.80 -11.35
C GLN A 73 -13.27 10.51 -10.12
N THR A 74 -14.34 11.29 -10.29
CA THR A 74 -15.03 11.97 -9.18
C THR A 74 -15.65 10.95 -8.23
N ASN A 75 -16.31 9.93 -8.78
CA ASN A 75 -16.88 8.83 -7.99
C ASN A 75 -15.80 8.06 -7.23
N LEU A 76 -14.69 7.70 -7.91
CA LEU A 76 -13.56 7.02 -7.28
C LEU A 76 -12.97 7.83 -6.12
N LYS A 77 -12.88 9.16 -6.25
CA LYS A 77 -12.41 10.04 -5.17
C LYS A 77 -13.34 9.97 -3.96
N ILE A 78 -14.65 10.05 -4.18
CA ILE A 78 -15.66 9.96 -3.12
C ILE A 78 -15.61 8.60 -2.44
N GLU A 79 -15.53 7.51 -3.21
CA GLU A 79 -15.36 6.15 -2.70
C GLU A 79 -14.10 6.03 -1.84
N GLN A 80 -12.97 6.55 -2.32
CA GLN A 80 -11.71 6.49 -1.60
C GLN A 80 -11.76 7.28 -0.28
N GLN A 81 -12.36 8.46 -0.27
CA GLN A 81 -12.57 9.23 0.96
C GLN A 81 -13.45 8.48 1.97
N LYS A 82 -14.54 7.86 1.50
CA LYS A 82 -15.40 7.01 2.35
C LYS A 82 -14.63 5.80 2.89
N TRP A 83 -13.82 5.16 2.07
CA TRP A 83 -12.99 4.03 2.48
C TRP A 83 -11.94 4.43 3.52
N LEU A 84 -11.27 5.58 3.34
CA LEU A 84 -10.29 6.10 4.32
C LEU A 84 -10.94 6.35 5.69
N LYS A 85 -12.15 6.93 5.74
CA LYS A 85 -12.90 7.07 7.00
C LYS A 85 -13.18 5.72 7.68
N LYS A 86 -13.55 4.70 6.90
CA LYS A 86 -13.74 3.34 7.41
C LYS A 86 -12.44 2.70 7.91
N ARG A 87 -11.34 2.89 7.16
CA ARG A 87 -10.00 2.44 7.56
C ARG A 87 -9.59 3.03 8.89
N ASP A 88 -9.75 4.34 9.06
CA ASP A 88 -9.33 5.02 10.28
C ASP A 88 -10.17 4.58 11.50
N ALA A 89 -11.47 4.35 11.31
CA ALA A 89 -12.33 3.77 12.33
C ALA A 89 -11.93 2.32 12.68
N TYR A 90 -11.63 1.50 11.66
CA TYR A 90 -11.14 0.14 11.85
C TYR A 90 -9.80 0.11 12.60
N PHE A 91 -8.85 0.98 12.24
CA PHE A 91 -7.55 1.04 12.92
C PHE A 91 -7.68 1.43 14.38
N LYS A 92 -8.58 2.37 14.71
CA LYS A 92 -8.88 2.69 16.12
C LYS A 92 -9.46 1.49 16.86
N LYS A 93 -10.37 0.73 16.24
CA LYS A 93 -10.94 -0.48 16.82
C LYS A 93 -9.85 -1.53 17.11
N VAL A 94 -9.03 -1.87 16.11
CA VAL A 94 -7.94 -2.85 16.28
C VAL A 94 -6.93 -2.41 17.34
N PHE A 95 -6.60 -1.11 17.39
CA PHE A 95 -5.71 -0.57 18.41
C PHE A 95 -6.25 -0.84 19.82
N LEU A 96 -7.55 -0.59 20.04
CA LEU A 96 -8.18 -0.82 21.35
C LEU A 96 -8.26 -2.31 21.70
N GLU A 97 -8.55 -3.16 20.72
CA GLU A 97 -8.55 -4.63 20.89
C GLU A 97 -7.15 -5.12 21.30
N ALA A 98 -6.13 -4.78 20.51
CA ALA A 98 -4.74 -5.13 20.78
C ALA A 98 -4.26 -4.64 22.14
N LYS A 99 -4.64 -3.40 22.50
CA LYS A 99 -4.27 -2.78 23.79
C LYS A 99 -4.90 -3.54 24.95
N THR A 100 -6.16 -3.94 24.80
CA THR A 100 -6.88 -4.70 25.84
C THR A 100 -6.25 -6.07 26.03
N GLU A 101 -5.93 -6.78 24.94
CA GLU A 101 -5.28 -8.09 24.98
C GLU A 101 -3.86 -8.04 25.59
N ASN A 102 -3.13 -6.94 25.36
CA ASN A 102 -1.79 -6.73 25.91
C ASN A 102 -1.78 -6.02 27.27
N SER A 103 -2.90 -6.05 28.02
CA SER A 103 -2.99 -5.45 29.37
C SER A 103 -2.57 -3.97 29.42
N GLY A 104 -2.79 -3.24 28.32
CA GLY A 104 -2.44 -1.84 28.17
C GLY A 104 -1.06 -1.55 27.61
N ASP A 105 -0.17 -2.54 27.48
CA ASP A 105 1.17 -2.37 26.92
C ASP A 105 1.10 -2.26 25.39
N THR A 106 1.34 -1.05 24.88
CA THR A 106 1.36 -0.76 23.45
C THR A 106 2.75 -0.86 22.83
N GLU A 107 3.81 -1.06 23.62
CA GLU A 107 5.18 -1.13 23.12
C GLU A 107 5.65 -2.56 22.88
N SER A 108 4.95 -3.53 23.49
CA SER A 108 5.20 -4.96 23.32
C SER A 108 5.27 -5.35 21.84
N SER A 109 6.14 -6.32 21.54
CA SER A 109 6.26 -6.85 20.17
C SER A 109 4.95 -7.44 19.68
N ASP A 110 4.24 -8.16 20.56
CA ASP A 110 2.98 -8.83 20.23
C ASP A 110 1.89 -7.82 19.86
N PHE A 111 1.75 -6.73 20.65
CA PHE A 111 0.85 -5.63 20.33
C PHE A 111 1.16 -5.06 18.94
N GLN A 112 2.43 -4.71 18.71
CA GLN A 112 2.86 -4.03 17.49
C GLN A 112 2.68 -4.93 16.26
N MET A 113 3.07 -6.21 16.36
CA MET A 113 2.91 -7.19 15.29
C MET A 113 1.44 -7.38 14.94
N PHE A 114 0.58 -7.65 15.93
CA PHE A 114 -0.85 -7.82 15.70
C PHE A 114 -1.48 -6.58 15.07
N TYR A 115 -1.19 -5.39 15.63
CA TYR A 115 -1.76 -4.14 15.14
C TYR A 115 -1.36 -3.86 13.69
N PHE A 116 -0.07 -3.98 13.35
CA PHE A 116 0.39 -3.73 12.00
C PHE A 116 -0.04 -4.81 11.00
N ASP A 117 -0.14 -6.06 11.41
CA ASP A 117 -0.64 -7.14 10.54
C ASP A 117 -2.10 -6.92 10.11
N LYS A 118 -2.97 -6.59 11.07
CA LYS A 118 -4.37 -6.24 10.80
C LYS A 118 -4.51 -5.02 9.90
N LYS A 119 -3.69 -3.98 10.13
CA LYS A 119 -3.67 -2.79 9.27
C LYS A 119 -3.25 -3.14 7.85
N SER A 120 -2.19 -3.92 7.69
CA SER A 120 -1.65 -4.33 6.39
C SER A 120 -2.69 -5.12 5.60
N THR A 121 -3.30 -6.11 6.23
CA THR A 121 -4.36 -6.94 5.63
C THR A 121 -5.51 -6.07 5.11
N TYR A 122 -6.01 -5.15 5.92
CA TYR A 122 -7.10 -4.26 5.53
C TYR A 122 -6.74 -3.38 4.32
N VAL A 123 -5.50 -2.90 4.26
CA VAL A 123 -5.01 -2.07 3.13
C VAL A 123 -4.78 -2.90 1.88
N ILE A 124 -4.19 -4.08 1.98
CA ILE A 124 -3.89 -4.97 0.84
C ILE A 124 -5.17 -5.41 0.13
N GLU A 125 -6.25 -5.67 0.85
CA GLU A 125 -7.53 -6.01 0.21
C GLU A 125 -8.05 -4.87 -0.67
N ARG A 126 -7.90 -3.61 -0.23
CA ARG A 126 -8.24 -2.45 -1.07
C ARG A 126 -7.29 -2.31 -2.26
N VAL A 127 -5.99 -2.54 -2.09
CA VAL A 127 -5.03 -2.56 -3.21
C VAL A 127 -5.46 -3.57 -4.27
N LYS A 128 -5.77 -4.81 -3.87
CA LYS A 128 -6.20 -5.88 -4.78
C LYS A 128 -7.49 -5.50 -5.50
N GLU A 129 -8.47 -4.91 -4.82
CA GLU A 129 -9.72 -4.45 -5.42
C GLU A 129 -9.49 -3.35 -6.48
N LEU A 130 -8.66 -2.34 -6.18
CA LEU A 130 -8.33 -1.26 -7.12
C LEU A 130 -7.61 -1.78 -8.37
N ILE A 131 -6.64 -2.70 -8.19
CA ILE A 131 -5.92 -3.34 -9.30
C ILE A 131 -6.89 -4.18 -10.15
N LYS A 132 -7.77 -4.97 -9.54
CA LYS A 132 -8.77 -5.77 -10.25
C LYS A 132 -9.70 -4.89 -11.08
N ARG A 133 -10.19 -3.77 -10.52
CA ARG A 133 -11.01 -2.79 -11.27
C ARG A 133 -10.26 -2.20 -12.46
N ARG A 134 -9.01 -1.78 -12.26
CA ARG A 134 -8.16 -1.21 -13.32
C ARG A 134 -7.97 -2.19 -14.49
N ASN A 135 -7.81 -3.48 -14.18
CA ASN A 135 -7.61 -4.52 -15.19
C ASN A 135 -8.88 -4.85 -15.99
N LYS A 136 -10.07 -4.50 -15.48
CA LYS A 136 -11.34 -4.69 -16.20
C LYS A 136 -11.64 -3.56 -17.19
N ILE A 137 -10.95 -2.43 -17.07
CA ILE A 137 -11.10 -1.28 -17.99
C ILE A 137 -10.21 -1.57 -19.21
N LYS A 138 -10.89 -1.84 -20.34
CA LYS A 138 -10.30 -2.12 -21.65
C LYS A 138 -9.59 -0.88 -22.20
#